data_AF-A0A523BFQ4-F1
#
_entry.id   AF-A0A523BFQ4-F1
#
_cell.length_a   1.000
_cell.length_b   1.000
_cell.length_c   1.000
_cell.angle_alpha   90.00
_cell.angle_beta   90.00
_cell.angle_gamma   90.00
#
_symmetry.space_group_name_H-M   'P 1'
#
loop_
_entity.id
_entity.type
_entity.pdbx_description
1 polymer ?
#
loop_
_entity_poly.entity_id
_entity_poly.type
_entity_poly.pdbx_seq_one_letter_code
_entity_poly.pdbx_strand_id
1 'polypeptide(L)'
;MRIVRKILLVLLVLVVLFFLLLIGGALTYKPSFEVRSIGVVDYDGYPCLKISFRTGDYPIEFKLLTKEGESIYFTFATKPEEVVYLYLTPGKPFTNIVGSKSYVIKAFYGDKEVYSGSFDVKGAKADLKIKDASFKAYYSSLSLEGLTIEVRNEGDVPLYLNWMNIGLYLDNLQKSFSLSPSTLTLEPGNISTLGLEPVFSSVDLEYLNEEHRVDVVIPDIARASYIIEPLKPGLRIEKVSLSPFLNEWSVDSITLTISNGGKYPININWLKIYLNDKPIPGLLSISPIEIIKPGEEKTVTLGLSFVTTSRPFTLKVRLGATEASYSG
;
A
#
# COMPACT_ATOMS: atom_id res chain seq x y z
N MET A 1 -45.58 72.47 36.67
CA MET A 1 -44.78 72.15 35.46
C MET A 1 -43.26 72.09 35.66
N ARG A 2 -42.62 73.01 36.39
CA ARG A 2 -41.14 73.02 36.59
C ARG A 2 -40.58 71.78 37.30
N ILE A 3 -41.30 71.25 38.30
CA ILE A 3 -40.86 70.08 39.08
C ILE A 3 -40.92 68.80 38.24
N VAL A 4 -42.01 68.59 37.51
CA VAL A 4 -42.20 67.44 36.61
C VAL A 4 -41.11 67.39 35.52
N ARG A 5 -40.75 68.55 34.94
CA ARG A 5 -39.64 68.65 33.98
C ARG A 5 -38.28 68.26 34.58
N LYS A 6 -37.99 68.68 35.82
CA LYS A 6 -36.74 68.32 36.51
C LYS A 6 -36.69 66.82 36.82
N ILE A 7 -37.80 66.23 37.25
CA ILE A 7 -37.90 64.79 37.52
C ILE A 7 -37.70 63.99 36.22
N LEU A 8 -38.32 64.40 35.11
CA LEU A 8 -38.13 63.76 33.80
C LEU A 8 -36.68 63.82 33.32
N LEU A 9 -36.00 64.95 33.55
CA LEU A 9 -34.61 65.14 33.15
C LEU A 9 -33.65 64.24 33.96
N VAL A 10 -33.89 64.10 35.26
CA VAL A 10 -33.12 63.18 36.13
C VAL A 10 -33.34 61.73 35.71
N LEU A 11 -34.57 61.34 35.38
CA LEU A 11 -34.88 59.98 34.92
C LEU A 11 -34.19 59.68 33.58
N LEU A 12 -34.22 60.63 32.63
CA LEU A 12 -33.55 60.50 31.34
C LEU A 12 -32.03 60.30 31.52
N VAL A 13 -31.40 61.10 32.39
CA VAL A 13 -29.96 60.98 32.68
C VAL A 13 -29.63 59.61 33.29
N LEU A 14 -30.45 59.10 34.22
CA LEU A 14 -30.27 57.77 34.81
C LEU A 14 -30.41 56.65 33.77
N VAL A 15 -31.39 56.74 32.88
CA VAL A 15 -31.58 55.76 31.79
C VAL A 15 -30.37 55.78 30.85
N VAL A 16 -29.90 56.96 30.44
CA VAL A 16 -28.71 57.10 29.60
C VAL A 16 -27.47 56.54 30.29
N LEU A 17 -27.27 56.80 31.58
CA LEU A 17 -26.15 56.23 32.34
C LEU A 17 -26.23 54.70 32.43
N PHE A 18 -27.42 54.15 32.62
CA PHE A 18 -27.64 52.71 32.65
C PHE A 18 -27.32 52.06 31.30
N PHE A 19 -27.77 52.66 30.20
CA PHE A 19 -27.42 52.19 28.85
C PHE A 19 -25.91 52.31 28.58
N LEU A 20 -25.26 53.39 29.01
CA LEU A 20 -23.81 53.54 28.87
C LEU A 20 -23.03 52.51 29.69
N LEU A 21 -23.51 52.14 30.89
CA LEU A 21 -22.92 51.07 31.71
C LEU A 21 -23.11 49.69 31.07
N LEU A 22 -24.29 49.41 30.48
CA LEU A 22 -24.54 48.17 29.75
C LEU A 22 -23.65 48.07 28.49
N ILE A 23 -23.54 49.15 27.73
CA ILE A 23 -22.68 49.23 26.53
C ILE A 23 -21.21 49.10 26.94
N GLY A 24 -20.78 49.79 27.99
CA GLY A 24 -19.41 49.70 28.52
C GLY A 24 -19.06 48.29 29.01
N GLY A 25 -20.00 47.62 29.70
CA GLY A 25 -19.85 46.23 30.14
C GLY A 25 -19.74 45.25 28.96
N ALA A 26 -20.60 45.41 27.94
CA ALA A 26 -20.55 44.58 26.73
C ALA A 26 -19.26 44.78 25.92
N LEU A 27 -18.78 46.01 25.81
CA LEU A 27 -17.53 46.35 25.08
C LEU A 27 -16.28 45.83 25.79
N THR A 28 -16.28 45.79 27.13
CA THR A 28 -15.13 45.34 27.93
C THR A 28 -15.12 43.84 28.19
N TYR A 29 -16.20 43.12 27.86
CA TYR A 29 -16.27 41.68 28.05
C TYR A 29 -15.15 40.96 27.27
N LYS A 30 -14.34 40.18 27.97
CA LYS A 30 -13.28 39.34 27.39
C LYS A 30 -13.68 37.88 27.60
N PRO A 31 -14.04 37.16 26.53
CA PRO A 31 -14.38 35.74 26.64
C PRO A 31 -13.22 34.96 27.24
N SER A 32 -13.52 34.02 28.13
CA SER A 32 -12.52 33.13 28.72
C SER A 32 -12.29 31.96 27.79
N PHE A 33 -11.16 31.92 27.09
CA PHE A 33 -10.81 30.84 26.18
C PHE A 33 -9.36 30.39 26.36
N GLU A 34 -9.15 29.09 26.46
CA GLU A 34 -7.83 28.48 26.63
C GLU A 34 -7.72 27.21 25.78
N VAL A 35 -6.70 27.11 24.94
CA VAL A 35 -6.35 25.86 24.24
C VAL A 35 -5.45 25.03 25.13
N ARG A 36 -5.87 23.81 25.44
CA ARG A 36 -5.12 22.85 26.28
C ARG A 36 -4.14 22.02 25.46
N SER A 37 -4.55 21.57 24.28
CA SER A 37 -3.71 20.74 23.41
C SER A 37 -4.20 20.75 21.97
N ILE A 38 -3.26 20.57 21.04
CA ILE A 38 -3.51 20.36 19.61
C ILE A 38 -2.69 19.16 19.16
N GLY A 39 -3.31 18.22 18.47
CA GLY A 39 -2.63 17.07 17.89
C GLY A 39 -3.33 16.57 16.63
N VAL A 40 -2.59 15.86 15.77
CA VAL A 40 -3.18 15.23 14.59
C VAL A 40 -3.68 13.84 14.97
N VAL A 41 -4.92 13.51 14.60
CA VAL A 41 -5.55 12.21 14.86
C VAL A 41 -6.38 11.77 13.66
N ASP A 42 -6.68 10.49 13.55
CA ASP A 42 -7.80 10.02 12.73
C ASP A 42 -9.13 10.27 13.45
N TYR A 43 -10.11 10.80 12.73
CA TYR A 43 -11.49 10.93 13.18
C TYR A 43 -12.42 10.55 12.03
N ASP A 44 -13.04 9.37 12.14
CA ASP A 44 -13.94 8.80 11.12
C ASP A 44 -13.31 8.73 9.70
N GLY A 45 -12.03 8.38 9.62
CA GLY A 45 -11.28 8.26 8.37
C GLY A 45 -10.73 9.59 7.86
N TYR A 46 -10.83 10.68 8.61
CA TYR A 46 -10.26 11.97 8.26
C TYR A 46 -9.04 12.29 9.13
N PRO A 47 -7.90 12.72 8.53
CA PRO A 47 -6.82 13.31 9.30
C PRO A 47 -7.29 14.68 9.83
N CYS A 48 -7.27 14.85 11.15
CA CYS A 48 -7.85 16.01 11.81
C CYS A 48 -6.89 16.62 12.82
N LEU A 49 -6.98 17.95 12.99
CA LEU A 49 -6.45 18.60 14.19
C LEU A 49 -7.49 18.48 15.30
N LYS A 50 -7.20 17.64 16.29
CA LYS A 50 -7.96 17.55 17.54
C LYS A 50 -7.51 18.67 18.45
N ILE A 51 -8.40 19.62 18.70
CA ILE A 51 -8.14 20.76 19.58
C ILE A 51 -8.95 20.54 20.85
N SER A 52 -8.27 20.37 21.98
CA SER A 52 -8.91 20.39 23.29
C SER A 52 -8.78 21.78 23.88
N PHE A 53 -9.88 22.34 24.38
CA PHE A 53 -9.95 23.71 24.88
C PHE A 53 -10.84 23.80 26.12
N ARG A 54 -10.84 24.97 26.76
CA ARG A 54 -11.71 25.30 27.89
C ARG A 54 -12.32 26.67 27.66
N THR A 55 -13.63 26.77 27.85
CA THR A 55 -14.35 28.04 27.77
C THR A 55 -15.59 28.04 28.65
N GLY A 56 -15.94 29.20 29.19
CA GLY A 56 -17.27 29.44 29.76
C GLY A 56 -18.26 30.00 28.73
N ASP A 57 -17.73 30.45 27.60
CA ASP A 57 -18.41 31.21 26.55
C ASP A 57 -18.64 30.35 25.31
N TYR A 58 -19.90 30.28 24.87
CA TYR A 58 -20.33 29.49 23.72
C TYR A 58 -21.37 30.27 22.90
N PRO A 59 -21.50 30.00 21.60
CA PRO A 59 -20.70 29.07 20.79
C PRO A 59 -19.32 29.62 20.44
N ILE A 60 -18.35 28.74 20.17
CA ILE A 60 -17.04 29.11 19.62
C ILE A 60 -16.93 28.60 18.19
N GLU A 61 -16.69 29.49 17.24
CA GLU A 61 -16.37 29.13 15.86
C GLU A 61 -14.88 28.83 15.72
N PHE A 62 -14.52 27.69 15.15
CA PHE A 62 -13.15 27.34 14.81
C PHE A 62 -12.96 27.33 13.31
N LYS A 63 -11.88 27.94 12.82
CA LYS A 63 -11.48 27.97 11.41
C LYS A 63 -10.09 27.39 11.26
N LEU A 64 -9.96 26.47 10.30
CA LEU A 64 -8.70 25.99 9.77
C LEU A 64 -8.42 26.72 8.47
N LEU A 65 -7.27 27.36 8.38
CA LEU A 65 -6.86 28.15 7.24
C LEU A 65 -5.51 27.66 6.70
N THR A 66 -5.24 27.95 5.43
CA THR A 66 -3.88 27.90 4.89
C THR A 66 -3.01 28.99 5.52
N LYS A 67 -1.70 28.94 5.31
CA LYS A 67 -0.77 29.99 5.77
C LYS A 67 -1.08 31.35 5.12
N GLU A 68 -1.63 31.33 3.91
CA GLU A 68 -2.05 32.48 3.12
C GLU A 68 -3.41 33.04 3.57
N GLY A 69 -4.11 32.34 4.49
CA GLY A 69 -5.37 32.77 5.09
C GLY A 69 -6.61 32.25 4.36
N GLU A 70 -6.47 31.34 3.40
CA GLU A 70 -7.61 30.72 2.71
C GLU A 70 -8.30 29.71 3.62
N SER A 71 -9.63 29.70 3.62
CA SER A 71 -10.41 28.77 4.45
C SER A 71 -10.32 27.34 3.92
N ILE A 72 -9.93 26.42 4.79
CA ILE A 72 -9.91 24.97 4.52
C ILE A 72 -11.17 24.34 5.09
N TYR A 73 -11.42 24.57 6.38
CA TYR A 73 -12.52 23.95 7.12
C TYR A 73 -12.96 24.84 8.28
N PHE A 74 -14.22 24.74 8.69
CA PHE A 74 -14.71 25.40 9.89
C PHE A 74 -15.73 24.52 10.60
N THR A 75 -15.86 24.73 11.91
CA THR A 75 -16.87 24.07 12.74
C THR A 75 -17.20 24.95 13.94
N PHE A 76 -18.26 24.61 14.66
CA PHE A 76 -18.65 25.29 15.89
C PHE A 76 -18.58 24.31 17.05
N ALA A 77 -18.07 24.80 18.18
CA ALA A 77 -18.29 24.15 19.47
C ALA A 77 -19.49 24.80 20.16
N THR A 78 -20.40 23.96 20.64
CA THR A 78 -21.56 24.35 21.46
C THR A 78 -21.44 23.73 22.85
N LYS A 79 -22.12 24.29 23.85
CA LYS A 79 -22.05 23.77 25.21
C LYS A 79 -22.63 22.33 25.24
N PRO A 80 -21.95 21.32 25.83
CA PRO A 80 -20.77 21.39 26.70
C PRO A 80 -19.44 20.93 26.04
N GLU A 81 -19.30 21.04 24.73
CA GLU A 81 -18.13 20.53 23.99
C GLU A 81 -16.83 21.24 24.42
N GLU A 82 -15.80 20.46 24.74
CA GLU A 82 -14.45 20.93 25.07
C GLU A 82 -13.40 20.43 24.05
N VAL A 83 -13.85 19.79 22.96
CA VAL A 83 -13.00 19.24 21.90
C VAL A 83 -13.66 19.52 20.54
N VAL A 84 -12.86 19.94 19.56
CA VAL A 84 -13.26 20.01 18.16
C VAL A 84 -12.26 19.29 17.27
N TYR A 85 -12.74 18.83 16.11
CA TYR A 85 -11.94 18.22 15.06
C TYR A 85 -11.99 19.10 13.82
N LEU A 86 -10.84 19.60 13.39
CA LEU A 86 -10.71 20.36 12.14
C LEU A 86 -10.12 19.46 11.06
N TYR A 87 -10.91 19.17 10.02
CA TYR A 87 -10.53 18.23 8.97
C TYR A 87 -9.44 18.83 8.08
N LEU A 88 -8.31 18.13 7.94
CA LEU A 88 -7.21 18.55 7.08
C LEU A 88 -7.50 18.28 5.59
N THR A 89 -8.39 17.33 5.30
CA THR A 89 -8.82 16.94 3.94
C THR A 89 -10.35 16.88 3.83
N PRO A 90 -11.05 18.03 3.94
CA PRO A 90 -12.51 18.06 3.94
C PRO A 90 -13.09 17.45 2.66
N GLY A 91 -14.08 16.56 2.83
CA GLY A 91 -14.73 15.83 1.72
C GLY A 91 -13.88 14.75 1.08
N LYS A 92 -12.67 14.48 1.59
CA LYS A 92 -11.75 13.46 1.07
C LYS A 92 -11.28 12.54 2.23
N PRO A 93 -12.10 11.56 2.63
CA PRO A 93 -11.71 10.60 3.66
C PRO A 93 -10.55 9.73 3.16
N PHE A 94 -9.83 9.13 4.10
CA PHE A 94 -8.69 8.23 3.91
C PHE A 94 -7.59 8.81 3.00
N THR A 95 -7.42 10.13 3.01
CA THR A 95 -6.41 10.82 2.20
C THR A 95 -5.15 11.05 3.03
N ASN A 96 -4.01 10.55 2.55
CA ASN A 96 -2.73 10.79 3.21
C ASN A 96 -2.29 12.24 3.04
N ILE A 97 -1.80 12.86 4.12
CA ILE A 97 -1.18 14.19 4.07
C ILE A 97 0.25 14.03 3.56
N VAL A 98 0.47 14.21 2.27
CA VAL A 98 1.81 14.12 1.67
C VAL A 98 2.57 15.44 1.85
N GLY A 99 3.82 15.32 2.30
CA GLY A 99 4.73 16.44 2.49
C GLY A 99 4.36 17.35 3.67
N SER A 100 5.28 18.27 3.97
CA SER A 100 5.09 19.19 5.10
C SER A 100 4.10 20.30 4.74
N LYS A 101 3.20 20.63 5.67
CA LYS A 101 2.17 21.66 5.52
C LYS A 101 2.05 22.49 6.78
N SER A 102 1.79 23.79 6.60
CA SER A 102 1.54 24.73 7.69
C SER A 102 0.09 25.19 7.66
N TYR A 103 -0.56 25.12 8.80
CA TYR A 103 -1.95 25.53 8.98
C TYR A 103 -2.05 26.69 9.97
N VAL A 104 -3.09 27.51 9.83
CA VAL A 104 -3.46 28.53 10.80
C VAL A 104 -4.81 28.17 11.40
N ILE A 105 -4.87 28.06 12.72
CA ILE A 105 -6.11 27.80 13.47
C ILE A 105 -6.54 29.12 14.09
N LYS A 106 -7.81 29.47 13.90
CA LYS A 106 -8.44 30.61 14.59
C LYS A 106 -9.69 30.17 15.32
N ALA A 107 -9.95 30.75 16.48
CA ALA A 107 -11.20 30.56 17.21
C ALA A 107 -11.86 31.91 17.51
N PHE A 108 -13.19 31.98 17.41
CA PHE A 108 -13.98 33.20 17.56
C PHE A 108 -15.18 33.00 18.49
N TYR A 109 -15.45 34.01 19.31
CA TYR A 109 -16.71 34.17 20.04
C TYR A 109 -17.44 35.40 19.49
N GLY A 110 -18.52 35.17 18.72
CA GLY A 110 -19.08 36.22 17.86
C GLY A 110 -18.03 36.72 16.87
N ASP A 111 -17.86 38.04 16.77
CA ASP A 111 -16.84 38.64 15.88
C ASP A 111 -15.45 38.77 16.53
N LYS A 112 -15.30 38.29 17.77
CA LYS A 112 -14.08 38.50 18.56
C LYS A 112 -13.16 37.28 18.44
N GLU A 113 -11.97 37.45 17.87
CA GLU A 113 -10.93 36.42 17.85
C GLU A 113 -10.44 36.16 19.27
N VAL A 114 -10.57 34.91 19.73
CA VAL A 114 -10.16 34.47 21.07
C VAL A 114 -8.92 33.58 21.03
N TYR A 115 -8.55 33.06 19.86
CA TYR A 115 -7.32 32.29 19.66
C TYR A 115 -6.86 32.39 18.20
N SER A 116 -5.54 32.44 18.00
CA SER A 116 -4.89 32.31 16.71
C SER A 116 -3.52 31.65 16.90
N GLY A 117 -3.25 30.59 16.15
CA GLY A 117 -1.99 29.87 16.23
C GLY A 117 -1.67 29.14 14.94
N SER A 118 -0.37 28.98 14.67
CA SER A 118 0.12 28.16 13.55
C SER A 118 0.41 26.74 14.02
N PHE A 119 0.15 25.77 13.15
CA PHE A 119 0.42 24.36 13.40
C PHE A 119 1.04 23.72 12.16
N ASP A 120 2.23 23.15 12.31
CA ASP A 120 2.96 22.51 11.24
C ASP A 120 2.82 20.99 11.34
N VAL A 121 2.57 20.34 10.20
CA VAL A 121 2.66 18.88 10.05
C VAL A 121 3.77 18.55 9.07
N LYS A 122 4.56 17.52 9.36
CA LYS A 122 5.59 17.01 8.45
C LYS A 122 4.98 16.15 7.36
N GLY A 123 3.84 15.50 7.65
CA GLY A 123 3.10 14.66 6.74
C GLY A 123 3.37 13.17 6.96
N ALA A 124 2.71 12.36 6.14
CA ALA A 124 2.82 10.92 6.16
C ALA A 124 4.22 10.49 5.68
N LYS A 125 4.85 9.59 6.44
CA LYS A 125 6.11 8.95 6.09
C LYS A 125 6.03 7.50 6.52
N ALA A 126 6.53 6.57 5.72
CA ALA A 126 6.50 5.17 6.06
C ALA A 126 7.82 4.46 5.77
N ASP A 127 8.17 3.51 6.64
CA ASP A 127 9.10 2.41 6.31
C ASP A 127 8.24 1.22 5.85
N LEU A 128 8.46 0.79 4.61
CA LEU A 128 7.69 -0.25 3.93
C LEU A 128 8.61 -1.42 3.59
N LYS A 129 8.21 -2.64 3.94
CA LYS A 129 8.97 -3.86 3.67
C LYS A 129 8.06 -4.96 3.14
N ILE A 130 8.53 -5.69 2.13
CA ILE A 130 7.90 -6.95 1.71
C ILE A 130 8.54 -8.06 2.54
N LYS A 131 7.74 -8.70 3.41
CA LYS A 131 8.19 -9.76 4.31
C LYS A 131 8.23 -11.12 3.63
N ASP A 132 7.21 -11.38 2.83
CA ASP A 132 7.04 -12.67 2.17
C ASP A 132 6.29 -12.51 0.84
N ALA A 133 6.52 -13.46 -0.07
CA ALA A 133 5.88 -13.54 -1.36
C ALA A 133 5.53 -15.00 -1.67
N SER A 134 4.25 -15.28 -1.89
CA SER A 134 3.74 -16.61 -2.18
C SER A 134 3.49 -16.79 -3.67
N PHE A 135 3.94 -17.92 -4.21
CA PHE A 135 3.85 -18.22 -5.64
C PHE A 135 3.19 -19.56 -5.91
N LYS A 136 2.58 -19.68 -7.09
CA LYS A 136 2.01 -20.91 -7.60
C LYS A 136 2.43 -21.17 -9.04
N ALA A 137 2.88 -22.39 -9.28
CA ALA A 137 3.31 -22.82 -10.60
C ALA A 137 2.11 -23.36 -11.39
N TYR A 138 1.76 -22.67 -12.48
CA TYR A 138 0.78 -23.14 -13.47
C TYR A 138 1.50 -23.74 -14.68
N TYR A 139 0.73 -24.34 -15.60
CA TYR A 139 1.28 -25.01 -16.77
C TYR A 139 2.15 -24.07 -17.63
N SER A 140 1.73 -22.82 -17.82
CA SER A 140 2.41 -21.86 -18.69
C SER A 140 2.98 -20.63 -17.99
N SER A 141 2.92 -20.57 -16.65
CA SER A 141 3.33 -19.37 -15.92
C SER A 141 3.60 -19.61 -14.44
N LEU A 142 4.37 -18.70 -13.84
CA LEU A 142 4.52 -18.57 -12.40
C LEU A 142 3.62 -17.43 -11.92
N SER A 143 2.61 -17.74 -11.12
CA SER A 143 1.68 -16.76 -10.55
C SER A 143 2.16 -16.26 -9.20
N LEU A 144 2.10 -14.95 -8.99
CA LEU A 144 2.22 -14.31 -7.69
C LEU A 144 0.83 -14.32 -7.03
N GLU A 145 0.65 -15.18 -6.03
CA GLU A 145 -0.65 -15.36 -5.36
C GLU A 145 -0.83 -14.39 -4.18
N GLY A 146 0.26 -13.90 -3.61
CA GLY A 146 0.18 -13.10 -2.40
C GLY A 146 1.50 -12.46 -1.99
N LEU A 147 1.39 -11.33 -1.31
CA LEU A 147 2.48 -10.65 -0.64
C LEU A 147 2.06 -10.32 0.80
N THR A 148 2.97 -10.51 1.74
CA THR A 148 2.83 -9.95 3.08
C THR A 148 3.76 -8.75 3.19
N ILE A 149 3.20 -7.57 3.46
CA ILE A 149 3.96 -6.34 3.68
C ILE A 149 3.90 -5.92 5.15
N GLU A 150 4.97 -5.32 5.63
CA GLU A 150 5.05 -4.63 6.92
C GLU A 150 5.20 -3.14 6.67
N VAL A 151 4.40 -2.33 7.36
CA VAL A 151 4.40 -0.87 7.22
C VAL A 151 4.52 -0.27 8.60
N ARG A 152 5.49 0.62 8.78
CA ARG A 152 5.64 1.46 9.97
C ARG A 152 5.39 2.92 9.59
N ASN A 153 4.47 3.58 10.31
CA ASN A 153 4.26 5.01 10.14
C ASN A 153 5.34 5.79 10.91
N GLU A 154 6.24 6.43 10.19
CA GLU A 154 7.30 7.31 10.73
C GLU A 154 6.93 8.80 10.64
N GLY A 155 5.75 9.11 10.11
CA GLY A 155 5.21 10.46 10.02
C GLY A 155 4.65 10.95 11.34
N ASP A 156 4.13 12.18 11.32
CA ASP A 156 3.45 12.81 12.45
C ASP A 156 1.93 12.96 12.26
N VAL A 157 1.41 12.26 11.24
CA VAL A 157 -0.03 12.20 10.90
C VAL A 157 -0.45 10.73 10.71
N PRO A 158 -1.74 10.40 10.84
CA PRO A 158 -2.26 9.07 10.48
C PRO A 158 -1.92 8.70 9.03
N LEU A 159 -1.55 7.43 8.81
CA LEU A 159 -1.28 6.85 7.51
C LEU A 159 -2.42 5.90 7.14
N TYR A 160 -3.10 6.20 6.04
CA TYR A 160 -4.21 5.43 5.50
C TYR A 160 -3.73 4.50 4.38
N LEU A 161 -3.96 3.21 4.59
CA LEU A 161 -3.59 2.12 3.70
C LEU A 161 -4.86 1.44 3.21
N ASN A 162 -5.14 1.58 1.91
CA ASN A 162 -6.28 1.01 1.21
C ASN A 162 -5.93 0.85 -0.28
N TRP A 163 -6.84 0.26 -1.06
CA TRP A 163 -6.63 0.02 -2.50
C TRP A 163 -6.43 1.28 -3.35
N MET A 164 -6.82 2.47 -2.88
CA MET A 164 -6.59 3.75 -3.58
C MET A 164 -5.20 4.34 -3.27
N ASN A 165 -4.62 3.99 -2.12
CA ASN A 165 -3.37 4.57 -1.62
C ASN A 165 -2.18 3.61 -1.71
N ILE A 166 -2.38 2.40 -2.24
CA ILE A 166 -1.34 1.40 -2.47
C ILE A 166 -1.37 0.99 -3.94
N GLY A 167 -0.20 0.99 -4.59
CA GLY A 167 0.02 0.42 -5.91
C GLY A 167 0.84 -0.85 -5.81
N LEU A 168 0.48 -1.85 -6.62
CA LEU A 168 1.26 -3.07 -6.85
C LEU A 168 1.69 -3.10 -8.31
N TYR A 169 2.96 -3.38 -8.56
CA TYR A 169 3.53 -3.48 -9.90
C TYR A 169 4.34 -4.76 -10.04
N LEU A 170 4.23 -5.42 -11.18
CA LEU A 170 5.13 -6.49 -11.62
C LEU A 170 5.78 -6.02 -12.92
N ASP A 171 7.10 -5.89 -12.94
CA ASP A 171 7.90 -5.37 -14.05
C ASP A 171 7.38 -4.02 -14.59
N ASN A 172 7.11 -3.10 -13.65
CA ASN A 172 6.53 -1.77 -13.89
C ASN A 172 5.08 -1.78 -14.42
N LEU A 173 4.44 -2.94 -14.59
CA LEU A 173 3.03 -3.03 -14.96
C LEU A 173 2.16 -3.07 -13.72
N GLN A 174 1.25 -2.10 -13.60
CA GLN A 174 0.31 -2.04 -12.48
C GLN A 174 -0.59 -3.29 -12.47
N LYS A 175 -0.79 -3.85 -11.27
CA LYS A 175 -1.63 -5.02 -11.04
C LYS A 175 -2.77 -4.69 -10.11
N SER A 176 -3.93 -5.25 -10.40
CA SER A 176 -5.07 -5.24 -9.47
C SER A 176 -4.85 -6.27 -8.37
N PHE A 177 -5.28 -5.95 -7.16
CA PHE A 177 -5.13 -6.79 -5.98
C PHE A 177 -6.29 -6.58 -5.00
N SER A 178 -6.52 -7.56 -4.14
CA SER A 178 -7.29 -7.38 -2.91
C SER A 178 -6.34 -7.04 -1.76
N LEU A 179 -6.81 -6.24 -0.82
CA LEU A 179 -6.08 -5.89 0.40
C LEU A 179 -6.76 -6.58 1.60
N SER A 180 -5.96 -7.17 2.48
CA SER A 180 -6.44 -7.80 3.72
C SER A 180 -5.63 -7.27 4.92
N PRO A 181 -6.26 -6.56 5.88
CA PRO A 181 -7.63 -6.00 5.82
C PRO A 181 -7.82 -5.01 4.66
N SER A 182 -9.08 -4.76 4.25
CA SER A 182 -9.42 -3.88 3.12
C SER A 182 -9.07 -2.41 3.34
N THR A 183 -9.02 -1.99 4.60
CA THR A 183 -8.53 -0.68 5.05
C THR A 183 -7.73 -0.85 6.33
N LEU A 184 -6.70 -0.02 6.49
CA LEU A 184 -5.93 0.08 7.72
C LEU A 184 -5.50 1.54 7.93
N THR A 185 -5.73 2.04 9.14
CA THR A 185 -5.19 3.33 9.60
C THR A 185 -4.06 3.05 10.58
N LEU A 186 -2.91 3.65 10.35
CA LEU A 186 -1.75 3.59 11.24
C LEU A 186 -1.50 4.96 11.86
N GLU A 187 -1.70 5.07 13.17
CA GLU A 187 -1.27 6.24 13.92
C GLU A 187 0.27 6.42 13.88
N PRO A 188 0.77 7.65 14.10
CA PRO A 188 2.21 7.92 14.19
C PRO A 188 2.95 6.95 15.12
N GLY A 189 4.05 6.37 14.63
CA GLY A 189 4.89 5.43 15.37
C GLY A 189 4.42 3.97 15.34
N ASN A 190 3.20 3.69 14.92
CA ASN A 190 2.66 2.33 14.86
C ASN A 190 3.23 1.54 13.68
N ILE A 191 3.23 0.21 13.85
CA ILE A 191 3.62 -0.77 12.85
C ILE A 191 2.50 -1.81 12.69
N SER A 192 2.26 -2.26 11.47
CA SER A 192 1.35 -3.37 11.20
C SER A 192 1.73 -4.09 9.91
N THR A 193 1.06 -5.21 9.68
CA THR A 193 1.22 -6.04 8.48
C THR A 193 -0.07 -6.08 7.67
N LEU A 194 0.05 -6.16 6.35
CA LEU A 194 -1.05 -6.26 5.40
C LEU A 194 -0.77 -7.38 4.40
N GLY A 195 -1.81 -8.09 3.99
CA GLY A 195 -1.78 -9.01 2.85
C GLY A 195 -2.24 -8.31 1.58
N LEU A 196 -1.53 -8.54 0.48
CA LEU A 196 -1.96 -8.16 -0.88
C LEU A 196 -2.09 -9.43 -1.70
N GLU A 197 -3.28 -9.71 -2.23
CA GLU A 197 -3.52 -10.86 -3.11
C GLU A 197 -3.80 -10.36 -4.53
N PRO A 198 -2.87 -10.53 -5.49
CA PRO A 198 -3.07 -10.08 -6.85
C PRO A 198 -4.20 -10.86 -7.54
N VAL A 199 -5.05 -10.18 -8.31
CA VAL A 199 -6.17 -10.85 -9.01
C VAL A 199 -5.65 -11.63 -10.23
N PHE A 200 -4.70 -11.06 -10.97
CA PHE A 200 -3.99 -11.71 -12.08
C PHE A 200 -2.58 -11.14 -12.21
N SER A 201 -1.59 -11.85 -11.68
CA SER A 201 -0.19 -11.44 -11.78
C SER A 201 0.69 -12.67 -11.98
N SER A 202 1.25 -12.82 -13.18
CA SER A 202 2.10 -13.96 -13.50
C SER A 202 3.24 -13.59 -14.42
N VAL A 203 4.34 -14.31 -14.27
CA VAL A 203 5.47 -14.32 -15.20
C VAL A 203 5.28 -15.49 -16.17
N ASP A 204 5.36 -15.21 -17.48
CA ASP A 204 5.29 -16.25 -18.51
C ASP A 204 6.50 -17.19 -18.41
N LEU A 205 6.30 -18.48 -18.70
CA LEU A 205 7.37 -19.48 -18.71
C LEU A 205 8.57 -19.07 -19.56
N GLU A 206 8.34 -18.32 -20.64
CA GLU A 206 9.41 -17.89 -21.56
C GLU A 206 10.39 -16.91 -20.95
N TYR A 207 9.97 -16.16 -19.92
CA TYR A 207 10.79 -15.16 -19.24
C TYR A 207 11.31 -15.63 -17.88
N LEU A 208 10.98 -16.85 -17.42
CA LEU A 208 11.44 -17.35 -16.12
C LEU A 208 12.97 -17.44 -15.98
N ASN A 209 13.73 -17.33 -17.07
CA ASN A 209 15.19 -17.22 -17.08
C ASN A 209 15.71 -15.81 -16.77
N GLU A 210 14.83 -14.82 -16.59
CA GLU A 210 15.13 -13.43 -16.32
C GLU A 210 14.78 -13.06 -14.88
N GLU A 211 15.29 -11.91 -14.43
CA GLU A 211 14.93 -11.34 -13.14
C GLU A 211 13.65 -10.54 -13.29
N HIS A 212 12.69 -10.76 -12.39
CA HIS A 212 11.45 -9.98 -12.34
C HIS A 212 11.34 -9.21 -11.03
N ARG A 213 10.74 -8.03 -11.11
CA ARG A 213 10.63 -7.10 -9.99
C ARG A 213 9.18 -6.88 -9.62
N VAL A 214 8.86 -7.11 -8.36
CA VAL A 214 7.58 -6.76 -7.75
C VAL A 214 7.78 -5.51 -6.90
N ASP A 215 7.07 -4.43 -7.20
CA ASP A 215 7.10 -3.20 -6.41
C ASP A 215 5.76 -2.97 -5.70
N VAL A 216 5.82 -2.65 -4.42
CA VAL A 216 4.68 -2.11 -3.65
C VAL A 216 4.97 -0.64 -3.36
N VAL A 217 4.03 0.23 -3.70
CA VAL A 217 4.21 1.69 -3.65
C VAL A 217 3.07 2.33 -2.87
N ILE A 218 3.42 3.19 -1.91
CA ILE A 218 2.51 4.17 -1.32
C ILE A 218 2.90 5.51 -1.96
N PRO A 219 2.08 6.07 -2.88
CA PRO A 219 2.47 7.24 -3.69
C PRO A 219 3.01 8.38 -2.84
N ASP A 220 4.16 8.93 -3.27
CA ASP A 220 4.88 10.04 -2.63
C ASP A 220 5.29 9.82 -1.15
N ILE A 221 5.18 8.59 -0.65
CA ILE A 221 5.44 8.24 0.77
C ILE A 221 6.52 7.16 0.87
N ALA A 222 6.34 6.01 0.21
CA ALA A 222 7.25 4.87 0.35
C ALA A 222 7.18 3.91 -0.85
N ARG A 223 8.26 3.16 -1.07
CA ARG A 223 8.33 2.05 -2.04
C ARG A 223 9.17 0.91 -1.46
N ALA A 224 8.71 -0.31 -1.68
CA ALA A 224 9.47 -1.53 -1.41
C ALA A 224 9.47 -2.42 -2.65
N SER A 225 10.52 -3.23 -2.78
CA SER A 225 10.73 -4.09 -3.94
C SER A 225 11.08 -5.50 -3.50
N TYR A 226 10.54 -6.49 -4.22
CA TYR A 226 10.88 -7.90 -4.09
C TYR A 226 11.37 -8.39 -5.45
N ILE A 227 12.48 -9.11 -5.44
CA ILE A 227 13.09 -9.66 -6.65
C ILE A 227 12.71 -11.14 -6.75
N ILE A 228 12.07 -11.49 -7.86
CA ILE A 228 11.89 -12.87 -8.29
C ILE A 228 13.15 -13.22 -9.08
N GLU A 229 14.01 -14.02 -8.45
CA GLU A 229 15.27 -14.44 -9.06
C GLU A 229 15.01 -15.32 -10.29
N PRO A 230 15.89 -15.28 -11.31
CA PRO A 230 15.82 -16.19 -12.44
C PRO A 230 15.76 -17.66 -12.02
N LEU A 231 14.95 -18.46 -12.71
CA LEU A 231 14.80 -19.88 -12.46
C LEU A 231 16.10 -20.62 -12.81
N LYS A 232 16.82 -21.05 -11.77
CA LYS A 232 18.12 -21.75 -11.87
C LYS A 232 18.13 -23.02 -11.02
N PRO A 233 17.34 -24.05 -11.38
CA PRO A 233 17.38 -25.32 -10.66
C PRO A 233 18.67 -26.08 -10.95
N GLY A 234 19.01 -27.04 -10.09
CA GLY A 234 19.92 -28.11 -10.49
C GLY A 234 19.21 -29.05 -11.44
N LEU A 235 19.88 -29.41 -12.54
CA LEU A 235 19.31 -30.25 -13.60
C LEU A 235 20.36 -31.25 -14.07
N ARG A 236 20.04 -32.55 -14.00
CA ARG A 236 20.91 -33.64 -14.45
C ARG A 236 20.13 -34.64 -15.29
N ILE A 237 20.73 -35.09 -16.40
CA ILE A 237 20.23 -36.22 -17.18
C ILE A 237 20.85 -37.50 -16.61
N GLU A 238 20.01 -38.38 -16.06
CA GLU A 238 20.46 -39.65 -15.48
C GLU A 238 20.57 -40.74 -16.54
N LYS A 239 19.58 -40.79 -17.42
CA LYS A 239 19.43 -41.88 -18.38
C LYS A 239 18.64 -41.42 -19.59
N VAL A 240 19.10 -41.84 -20.76
CA VAL A 240 18.35 -41.75 -22.02
C VAL A 240 18.08 -43.18 -22.50
N SER A 241 16.81 -43.53 -22.63
CA SER A 241 16.40 -44.84 -23.13
C SER A 241 16.23 -44.77 -24.66
N LEU A 242 16.89 -45.69 -25.35
CA LEU A 242 16.86 -45.77 -26.81
C LEU A 242 16.36 -47.15 -27.25
N SER A 243 15.58 -47.19 -28.32
CA SER A 243 15.20 -48.43 -28.99
C SER A 243 15.52 -48.35 -30.49
N PRO A 244 15.87 -49.47 -31.15
CA PRO A 244 16.03 -49.49 -32.60
C PRO A 244 14.70 -49.17 -33.30
N PHE A 245 14.73 -48.25 -34.27
CA PHE A 245 13.55 -47.89 -35.08
C PHE A 245 13.94 -47.74 -36.55
N LEU A 246 13.60 -48.73 -37.37
CA LEU A 246 14.05 -48.84 -38.76
C LEU A 246 15.59 -48.76 -38.85
N ASN A 247 16.12 -47.78 -39.57
CA ASN A 247 17.56 -47.51 -39.72
C ASN A 247 18.08 -46.46 -38.73
N GLU A 248 17.26 -46.04 -37.76
CA GLU A 248 17.53 -45.00 -36.77
C GLU A 248 17.33 -45.52 -35.34
N TRP A 249 17.51 -44.64 -34.36
CA TRP A 249 17.17 -44.88 -32.95
C TRP A 249 15.98 -44.02 -32.56
N SER A 250 14.98 -44.64 -31.92
CA SER A 250 13.93 -43.93 -31.18
C SER A 250 14.46 -43.52 -29.82
N VAL A 251 14.27 -42.25 -29.44
CA VAL A 251 14.49 -41.76 -28.08
C VAL A 251 13.18 -41.95 -27.32
N ASP A 252 13.09 -42.99 -26.51
CA ASP A 252 11.82 -43.40 -25.88
C ASP A 252 11.54 -42.63 -24.59
N SER A 253 12.58 -42.38 -23.80
CA SER A 253 12.44 -41.63 -22.54
C SER A 253 13.73 -40.99 -22.06
N ILE A 254 13.57 -39.95 -21.25
CA ILE A 254 14.65 -39.25 -20.56
C ILE A 254 14.33 -39.27 -19.08
N THR A 255 15.26 -39.76 -18.26
CA THR A 255 15.19 -39.65 -16.80
C THR A 255 16.05 -38.49 -16.33
N LEU A 256 15.45 -37.56 -15.61
CA LEU A 256 16.04 -36.32 -15.13
C LEU A 256 15.98 -36.26 -13.61
N THR A 257 17.01 -35.70 -12.98
CA THR A 257 16.93 -35.24 -11.58
C THR A 257 16.91 -33.72 -11.57
N ILE A 258 15.92 -33.14 -10.88
CA ILE A 258 15.69 -31.71 -10.79
C ILE A 258 15.67 -31.31 -9.31
N SER A 259 16.56 -30.39 -8.92
CA SER A 259 16.64 -29.86 -7.55
C SER A 259 16.26 -28.38 -7.51
N ASN A 260 15.22 -28.04 -6.78
CA ASN A 260 14.73 -26.68 -6.63
C ASN A 260 15.38 -25.97 -5.42
N GLY A 261 16.54 -25.34 -5.63
CA GLY A 261 17.16 -24.50 -4.60
C GLY A 261 16.56 -23.09 -4.48
N GLY A 262 15.56 -22.75 -5.31
CA GLY A 262 14.94 -21.43 -5.37
C GLY A 262 13.82 -21.21 -4.36
N LYS A 263 13.17 -20.05 -4.45
CA LYS A 263 12.08 -19.62 -3.52
C LYS A 263 10.68 -19.94 -4.00
N TYR A 264 10.50 -20.35 -5.25
CA TYR A 264 9.19 -20.59 -5.85
C TYR A 264 9.07 -21.99 -6.46
N PRO A 265 7.86 -22.56 -6.56
CA PRO A 265 7.66 -23.89 -7.11
C PRO A 265 7.99 -23.96 -8.61
N ILE A 266 8.39 -25.14 -9.05
CA ILE A 266 8.70 -25.44 -10.46
C ILE A 266 7.65 -26.40 -11.00
N ASN A 267 7.06 -26.09 -12.15
CA ASN A 267 6.25 -27.04 -12.91
C ASN A 267 7.15 -27.76 -13.93
N ILE A 268 7.15 -29.09 -13.95
CA ILE A 268 8.00 -29.83 -14.90
C ILE A 268 7.60 -29.62 -16.37
N ASN A 269 6.38 -29.12 -16.63
CA ASN A 269 5.95 -28.76 -17.97
C ASN A 269 6.68 -27.54 -18.55
N TRP A 270 7.48 -26.82 -17.76
CA TRP A 270 8.32 -25.73 -18.25
C TRP A 270 9.61 -26.21 -18.92
N LEU A 271 9.88 -27.52 -18.92
CA LEU A 271 11.04 -28.10 -19.57
C LEU A 271 10.98 -27.93 -21.09
N LYS A 272 12.09 -27.48 -21.68
CA LYS A 272 12.30 -27.43 -23.12
C LYS A 272 13.34 -28.49 -23.49
N ILE A 273 12.99 -29.40 -24.38
CA ILE A 273 13.86 -30.50 -24.82
C ILE A 273 14.30 -30.23 -26.24
N TYR A 274 15.58 -30.41 -26.52
CA TYR A 274 16.18 -30.24 -27.83
C TYR A 274 16.95 -31.50 -28.21
N LEU A 275 16.83 -31.90 -29.47
CA LEU A 275 17.58 -33.00 -30.06
C LEU A 275 18.31 -32.47 -31.28
N ASN A 276 19.64 -32.58 -31.28
CA ASN A 276 20.52 -31.97 -32.29
C ASN A 276 20.16 -30.49 -32.54
N ASP A 277 20.03 -29.74 -31.44
CA ASP A 277 19.64 -28.32 -31.40
C ASP A 277 18.25 -27.98 -31.97
N LYS A 278 17.43 -28.98 -32.30
CA LYS A 278 16.03 -28.78 -32.72
C LYS A 278 15.07 -29.02 -31.54
N PRO A 279 14.14 -28.09 -31.26
CA PRO A 279 13.18 -28.27 -30.18
C PRO A 279 12.24 -29.44 -30.48
N ILE A 280 12.00 -30.28 -29.48
CA ILE A 280 10.96 -31.32 -29.51
C ILE A 280 9.65 -30.67 -29.06
N PRO A 281 8.58 -30.68 -29.89
CA PRO A 281 7.29 -30.15 -29.50
C PRO A 281 6.75 -30.80 -28.21
N GLY A 282 6.20 -29.99 -27.30
CA GLY A 282 5.68 -30.47 -26.01
C GLY A 282 4.58 -31.53 -26.13
N LEU A 283 3.82 -31.55 -27.23
CA LEU A 283 2.81 -32.58 -27.55
C LEU A 283 3.39 -33.99 -27.69
N LEU A 284 4.70 -34.11 -27.91
CA LEU A 284 5.42 -35.38 -28.03
C LEU A 284 6.06 -35.82 -26.70
N SER A 285 5.94 -35.01 -25.64
CA SER A 285 6.45 -35.29 -24.30
C SER A 285 5.27 -35.54 -23.35
N ILE A 286 5.14 -36.78 -22.88
CA ILE A 286 4.14 -37.10 -21.84
C ILE A 286 4.80 -36.88 -20.49
N SER A 287 4.36 -35.84 -19.80
CA SER A 287 4.87 -35.47 -18.48
C SER A 287 3.76 -35.60 -17.44
N PRO A 288 3.99 -36.23 -16.28
CA PRO A 288 3.04 -36.15 -15.17
C PRO A 288 2.88 -34.67 -14.76
N ILE A 289 1.68 -34.28 -14.31
CA ILE A 289 1.52 -32.94 -13.71
C ILE A 289 2.23 -32.97 -12.37
N GLU A 290 3.48 -32.53 -12.36
CA GLU A 290 4.33 -32.55 -11.18
C GLU A 290 4.89 -31.17 -10.88
N ILE A 291 4.75 -30.78 -9.61
CA ILE A 291 5.29 -29.57 -9.05
C ILE A 291 6.42 -29.96 -8.11
N ILE A 292 7.56 -29.28 -8.22
CA ILE A 292 8.73 -29.41 -7.36
C ILE A 292 8.78 -28.17 -6.46
N LYS A 293 8.56 -28.36 -5.17
CA LYS A 293 8.51 -27.27 -4.18
C LYS A 293 9.91 -26.69 -3.91
N PRO A 294 10.01 -25.47 -3.37
CA PRO A 294 11.26 -24.93 -2.85
C PRO A 294 11.94 -25.92 -1.88
N GLY A 295 13.25 -26.15 -2.06
CA GLY A 295 14.06 -27.08 -1.28
C GLY A 295 13.90 -28.57 -1.64
N GLU A 296 13.07 -28.90 -2.63
CA GLU A 296 12.81 -30.29 -3.02
C GLU A 296 13.71 -30.75 -4.18
N GLU A 297 14.06 -32.03 -4.19
CA GLU A 297 14.69 -32.72 -5.32
C GLU A 297 13.79 -33.87 -5.77
N LYS A 298 13.61 -34.01 -7.08
CA LYS A 298 12.82 -35.10 -7.68
C LYS A 298 13.50 -35.69 -8.90
N THR A 299 13.34 -36.99 -9.05
CA THR A 299 13.67 -37.72 -10.28
C THR A 299 12.41 -37.96 -11.09
N VAL A 300 12.39 -37.52 -12.34
CA VAL A 300 11.25 -37.62 -13.25
C VAL A 300 11.65 -38.33 -14.53
N THR A 301 10.77 -39.19 -15.06
CA THR A 301 10.97 -39.83 -16.37
C THR A 301 9.97 -39.26 -17.36
N LEU A 302 10.47 -38.61 -18.40
CA LEU A 302 9.68 -38.05 -19.50
C LEU A 302 9.64 -39.06 -20.64
N GLY A 303 8.43 -39.46 -21.04
CA GLY A 303 8.23 -40.28 -22.24
C GLY A 303 8.27 -39.40 -23.49
N LEU A 304 9.03 -39.81 -24.49
CA LEU A 304 9.11 -39.12 -25.79
C LEU A 304 8.50 -40.01 -26.87
N SER A 305 7.47 -39.52 -27.53
CA SER A 305 6.77 -40.24 -28.59
C SER A 305 7.26 -39.77 -29.96
N PHE A 306 7.57 -40.72 -30.85
CA PHE A 306 7.90 -40.45 -32.26
C PHE A 306 9.12 -39.54 -32.47
N VAL A 307 10.09 -39.58 -31.56
CA VAL A 307 11.35 -38.83 -31.67
C VAL A 307 12.45 -39.79 -32.12
N THR A 308 12.90 -39.67 -33.37
CA THR A 308 13.99 -40.49 -33.91
C THR A 308 15.27 -39.69 -34.15
N THR A 309 16.41 -40.38 -34.09
CA THR A 309 17.73 -39.78 -34.30
C THR A 309 18.73 -40.78 -34.86
N SER A 310 19.72 -40.27 -35.60
CA SER A 310 20.92 -41.01 -35.99
C SER A 310 22.05 -40.75 -34.99
N ARG A 311 22.96 -41.71 -34.81
CA ARG A 311 24.18 -41.50 -34.02
C ARG A 311 25.30 -40.90 -34.89
N PRO A 312 26.14 -39.99 -34.34
CA PRO A 312 26.06 -39.43 -32.99
C PRO A 312 24.93 -38.42 -32.85
N PHE A 313 24.36 -38.29 -31.64
CA PHE A 313 23.36 -37.26 -31.34
C PHE A 313 23.66 -36.50 -30.04
N THR A 314 23.09 -35.32 -29.93
CA THR A 314 23.10 -34.51 -28.70
C THR A 314 21.68 -34.22 -28.25
N LEU A 315 21.39 -34.53 -26.99
CA LEU A 315 20.14 -34.21 -26.33
C LEU A 315 20.39 -33.11 -25.30
N LYS A 316 19.62 -32.03 -25.35
CA LYS A 316 19.66 -30.93 -24.37
C LYS A 316 18.32 -30.78 -23.69
N VAL A 317 18.33 -30.55 -22.39
CA VAL A 317 17.15 -30.22 -21.61
C VAL A 317 17.40 -28.89 -20.92
N ARG A 318 16.48 -27.95 -21.09
CA ARG A 318 16.54 -26.61 -20.51
C ARG A 318 15.36 -26.37 -19.57
N LEU A 319 15.63 -25.77 -18.42
CA LEU A 319 14.65 -25.33 -17.45
C LEU A 319 15.07 -23.98 -16.89
N GLY A 320 14.32 -22.92 -17.23
CA GLY A 320 14.74 -21.56 -16.94
C GLY A 320 16.12 -21.27 -17.57
N ALA A 321 17.06 -20.83 -16.74
CA ALA A 321 18.44 -20.53 -17.14
C ALA A 321 19.41 -21.72 -17.01
N THR A 322 18.94 -22.90 -16.60
CA THR A 322 19.78 -24.11 -16.50
C THR A 322 19.62 -24.99 -17.74
N GLU A 323 20.72 -25.56 -18.23
CA GLU A 323 20.75 -26.55 -19.31
C GLU A 323 21.59 -27.76 -18.91
N ALA A 324 21.11 -28.96 -19.25
CA ALA A 324 21.84 -30.21 -19.17
C ALA A 324 21.93 -30.86 -20.55
N SER A 325 23.06 -31.50 -20.85
CA SER A 325 23.33 -32.13 -22.14
C SER A 325 23.74 -33.59 -21.98
N TYR A 326 23.37 -34.41 -22.96
CA TYR A 326 23.75 -35.82 -23.08
C TYR A 326 24.18 -36.09 -24.53
N SER A 327 25.27 -36.85 -24.72
CA SER A 327 25.79 -37.25 -26.02
C SER A 327 25.75 -38.77 -26.16
N GLY A 328 25.23 -39.29 -27.29
CA GLY A 328 25.02 -40.73 -27.52
C GLY A 328 25.29 -41.20 -28.94
#